data_AF-K1XP46-F1
#
_entry.id   AF-K1XP46-F1
#
_cell.length_a   1.000
_cell.length_b   1.000
_cell.length_c   1.000
_cell.angle_alpha   90.00
_cell.angle_beta   90.00
_cell.angle_gamma   90.00
#
_symmetry.space_group_name_H-M   'P 1'
#
loop_
_entity.id
_entity.type
_entity.pdbx_description
1 polymer ?
#
loop_
_entity_poly.entity_id
_entity_poly.type
_entity_poly.pdbx_seq_one_letter_code
_entity_poly.pdbx_strand_id
1 'polypeptide(L)'
;MKNEKQEYFKVAVLVAISCVLQISESLIPNPIPGLKLGLANIITLIVLFRMGFKYALEIAIFRTVLSSFIMGTFLSPAFILSLSGAVGSTFVMGSLLWLSRNTVFKTGIIVISIIGALVHNIVQLYTAYGILLHHRGIFMFLPWLCTGSVIMGWLTGTVSQNVCRNLRDIEERKFYGSDDLTAQGMISSQIFYSSNSFLHRMKGELKLSGMFLIAVSILFFKKWLIIGFFYLLIISLIYFSGLSYRNILKKMYRYASLLIFSFLLPVFFNSGTHSLFYIASFNITFEGIETGLYFAGQISLLIMLSIVLGMTTSGEELTRSFAFFMSPLKYFGVSDKRISGILSISIILIPVFLEITGKIINTSAIKNVKSLRNFIPALSNVIEKVYLESERKRNYDFVQ
;
A
#
# COMPACT_ATOMS: atom_id res chain seq x y z
N MET A 1 -27.64 13.63 7.49
CA MET A 1 -26.68 13.45 8.62
C MET A 1 -26.54 12.00 9.12
N LYS A 2 -27.62 11.24 9.44
CA LYS A 2 -27.49 9.85 9.94
C LYS A 2 -26.89 8.88 8.90
N ASN A 3 -27.34 8.98 7.64
CA ASN A 3 -26.83 8.16 6.53
C ASN A 3 -25.37 8.48 6.15
N GLU A 4 -24.96 9.76 6.18
CA GLU A 4 -23.57 10.14 5.86
C GLU A 4 -22.57 9.60 6.88
N LYS A 5 -22.91 9.65 8.19
CA LYS A 5 -22.06 9.05 9.24
C LYS A 5 -21.94 7.54 9.09
N GLN A 6 -23.02 6.85 8.68
CA GLN A 6 -23.01 5.42 8.39
C GLN A 6 -22.12 5.07 7.20
N GLU A 7 -22.15 5.88 6.14
CA GLU A 7 -21.25 5.69 5.00
C GLU A 7 -19.78 5.90 5.37
N TYR A 8 -19.46 6.90 6.19
CA TYR A 8 -18.08 7.15 6.63
C TYR A 8 -17.51 5.99 7.43
N PHE A 9 -18.29 5.47 8.38
CA PHE A 9 -17.90 4.33 9.18
C PHE A 9 -17.71 3.08 8.30
N LYS A 10 -18.61 2.84 7.34
CA LYS A 10 -18.50 1.72 6.41
C LYS A 10 -17.20 1.77 5.61
N VAL A 11 -16.85 2.93 5.06
CA VAL A 11 -15.58 3.11 4.33
C VAL A 11 -14.39 2.90 5.27
N ALA A 12 -14.41 3.45 6.48
CA ALA A 12 -13.33 3.29 7.46
C ALA A 12 -13.08 1.82 7.83
N VAL A 13 -14.13 1.06 8.09
CA VAL A 13 -14.03 -0.37 8.39
C VAL A 13 -13.41 -1.14 7.22
N LEU A 14 -13.85 -0.86 5.99
CA LEU A 14 -13.32 -1.51 4.79
C LEU A 14 -11.87 -1.11 4.51
N VAL A 15 -11.48 0.14 4.78
CA VAL A 15 -10.08 0.60 4.76
C VAL A 15 -9.25 -0.15 5.79
N ALA A 16 -9.75 -0.32 7.02
CA ALA A 16 -9.05 -1.03 8.08
C ALA A 16 -8.77 -2.50 7.69
N ILE A 17 -9.79 -3.25 7.27
CA ILE A 17 -9.61 -4.63 6.78
C ILE A 17 -8.65 -4.69 5.59
N SER A 18 -8.82 -3.77 4.65
CA SER A 18 -7.94 -3.63 3.49
C SER A 18 -6.47 -3.45 3.91
N CYS A 19 -6.21 -2.65 4.95
CA CYS A 19 -4.87 -2.47 5.52
C CYS A 19 -4.37 -3.74 6.19
N VAL A 20 -5.22 -4.40 6.99
CA VAL A 20 -4.88 -5.67 7.66
C VAL A 20 -4.45 -6.72 6.64
N LEU A 21 -5.22 -6.91 5.56
CA LEU A 21 -4.87 -7.86 4.50
C LEU A 21 -3.56 -7.49 3.80
N GLN A 22 -3.29 -6.20 3.58
CA GLN A 22 -2.01 -5.73 3.02
C GLN A 22 -0.83 -5.97 3.97
N ILE A 23 -1.03 -5.76 5.27
CA ILE A 23 -0.02 -6.03 6.31
C ILE A 23 0.23 -7.54 6.40
N SER A 24 -0.82 -8.35 6.46
CA SER A 24 -0.71 -9.82 6.47
C SER A 24 0.03 -10.33 5.24
N GLU A 25 -0.25 -9.77 4.06
CA GLU A 25 0.49 -10.10 2.83
C GLU A 25 1.98 -9.76 2.93
N SER A 26 2.34 -8.63 3.54
CA SER A 26 3.75 -8.25 3.71
C SER A 26 4.55 -9.17 4.63
N LEU A 27 3.86 -9.97 5.47
CA LEU A 27 4.47 -10.99 6.33
C LEU A 27 4.73 -12.30 5.57
N ILE A 28 4.07 -12.50 4.42
CA ILE A 28 4.30 -13.67 3.58
C ILE A 28 5.61 -13.44 2.80
N PRO A 29 6.58 -14.36 2.89
CA PRO A 29 7.80 -14.24 2.10
C PRO A 29 7.44 -14.29 0.61
N ASN A 30 7.74 -13.22 -0.11
CA ASN A 30 7.43 -13.15 -1.53
C ASN A 30 8.38 -14.06 -2.30
N PRO A 31 7.87 -15.00 -3.11
CA PRO A 31 8.72 -15.90 -3.90
C PRO A 31 9.57 -15.16 -4.92
N ILE A 32 9.12 -13.96 -5.34
CA ILE A 32 9.72 -13.12 -6.37
C ILE A 32 9.65 -11.65 -5.93
N PRO A 33 10.75 -10.88 -6.01
CA PRO A 33 10.72 -9.44 -5.77
C PRO A 33 9.74 -8.72 -6.72
N GLY A 34 8.81 -7.94 -6.15
CA GLY A 34 7.84 -7.16 -6.91
C GLY A 34 6.52 -7.88 -7.23
N LEU A 35 6.41 -9.20 -7.03
CA LEU A 35 5.15 -9.91 -7.19
C LEU A 35 4.47 -10.12 -5.83
N LYS A 36 3.26 -9.59 -5.68
CA LYS A 36 2.40 -9.76 -4.50
C LYS A 36 1.13 -10.53 -4.87
N LEU A 37 0.50 -11.19 -3.89
CA LEU A 37 -0.74 -11.94 -4.09
C LEU A 37 -1.93 -11.04 -4.44
N GLY A 38 -1.92 -9.78 -4.02
CA GLY A 38 -3.00 -8.83 -4.19
C GLY A 38 -4.14 -9.01 -3.19
N LEU A 39 -3.88 -9.52 -1.97
CA LEU A 39 -4.94 -9.78 -0.98
C LEU A 39 -5.81 -8.55 -0.69
N ALA A 40 -5.18 -7.39 -0.54
CA ALA A 40 -5.91 -6.17 -0.29
C ALA A 40 -6.73 -5.70 -1.51
N ASN A 41 -6.27 -6.00 -2.72
CA ASN A 41 -6.97 -5.64 -3.96
C ASN A 41 -8.29 -6.42 -4.13
N ILE A 42 -8.45 -7.56 -3.47
CA ILE A 42 -9.72 -8.29 -3.39
C ILE A 42 -10.81 -7.40 -2.77
N ILE A 43 -10.53 -6.73 -1.64
CA ILE A 43 -11.50 -5.81 -1.02
C ILE A 43 -11.80 -4.62 -1.93
N THR A 44 -10.77 -4.04 -2.58
CA THR A 44 -10.97 -2.96 -3.57
C THR A 44 -11.88 -3.40 -4.71
N LEU A 45 -11.70 -4.63 -5.22
CA LEU A 45 -12.52 -5.18 -6.30
C LEU A 45 -13.96 -5.45 -5.82
N ILE A 46 -14.15 -6.04 -4.63
CA ILE A 46 -15.47 -6.26 -4.04
C ILE A 46 -16.20 -4.91 -3.88
N VAL A 47 -15.53 -3.89 -3.37
CA VAL A 47 -16.11 -2.54 -3.21
C VAL A 47 -16.45 -1.93 -4.55
N LEU A 48 -15.59 -2.10 -5.56
CA LEU A 48 -15.83 -1.58 -6.91
C LEU A 48 -17.15 -2.11 -7.49
N PHE A 49 -17.44 -3.41 -7.31
CA PHE A 49 -18.67 -4.03 -7.78
C PHE A 49 -19.90 -3.72 -6.91
N ARG A 50 -19.73 -3.58 -5.59
CA ARG A 50 -20.87 -3.42 -4.65
C ARG A 50 -21.24 -1.97 -4.33
N MET A 51 -20.24 -1.10 -4.20
CA MET A 51 -20.41 0.31 -3.81
C MET A 51 -20.09 1.27 -4.95
N GLY A 52 -19.30 0.83 -5.94
CA GLY A 52 -18.96 1.60 -7.13
C GLY A 52 -17.57 2.24 -7.09
N PHE A 53 -17.23 2.90 -8.20
CA PHE A 53 -15.88 3.41 -8.49
C PHE A 53 -15.33 4.38 -7.43
N LYS A 54 -16.14 5.36 -7.00
CA LYS A 54 -15.71 6.38 -6.04
C LYS A 54 -15.18 5.77 -4.73
N TYR A 55 -15.94 4.84 -4.14
CA TYR A 55 -15.55 4.18 -2.89
C TYR A 55 -14.34 3.25 -3.07
N ALA A 56 -14.23 2.57 -4.21
CA ALA A 56 -13.08 1.73 -4.49
C ALA A 56 -11.78 2.55 -4.57
N LEU A 57 -11.83 3.72 -5.23
CA LEU A 57 -10.70 4.63 -5.34
C LEU A 57 -10.29 5.19 -3.95
N GLU A 58 -11.27 5.59 -3.15
CA GLU A 58 -11.02 6.06 -1.77
C GLU A 58 -10.36 4.98 -0.91
N ILE A 59 -10.86 3.73 -0.96
CA ILE A 59 -10.26 2.63 -0.22
C ILE A 59 -8.83 2.35 -0.72
N ALA A 60 -8.60 2.36 -2.03
CA ALA A 60 -7.27 2.15 -2.60
C ALA A 60 -6.27 3.22 -2.11
N ILE A 61 -6.67 4.49 -2.08
CA ILE A 61 -5.84 5.60 -1.61
C ILE A 61 -5.62 5.51 -0.09
N PHE A 62 -6.70 5.46 0.70
CA PHE A 62 -6.58 5.48 2.16
C PHE A 62 -5.88 4.25 2.70
N ARG A 63 -6.11 3.06 2.12
CA ARG A 63 -5.37 1.86 2.50
C ARG A 63 -3.88 2.02 2.26
N THR A 64 -3.48 2.48 1.08
CA THR A 64 -2.05 2.56 0.73
C THR A 64 -1.31 3.58 1.59
N VAL A 65 -1.94 4.72 1.85
CA VAL A 65 -1.43 5.74 2.79
C VAL A 65 -1.30 5.16 4.20
N LEU A 66 -2.38 4.58 4.73
CA LEU A 66 -2.40 4.11 6.12
C LEU A 66 -1.47 2.92 6.36
N SER A 67 -1.41 1.97 5.42
CA SER A 67 -0.46 0.87 5.48
C SER A 67 0.99 1.37 5.46
N SER A 68 1.29 2.43 4.70
CA SER A 68 2.65 3.00 4.66
C SER A 68 3.02 3.76 5.93
N PHE A 69 2.07 4.39 6.62
CA PHE A 69 2.31 4.95 7.96
C PHE A 69 2.68 3.86 8.96
N ILE A 70 1.90 2.78 8.99
CA ILE A 70 2.10 1.66 9.92
C ILE A 70 3.41 0.94 9.66
N MET A 71 3.74 0.71 8.39
CA MET A 71 4.99 0.06 8.01
C MET A 71 6.22 0.99 8.11
N GLY A 72 6.02 2.29 8.36
CA GLY A 72 7.08 3.30 8.39
C GLY A 72 7.72 3.54 7.02
N THR A 73 6.96 3.32 5.94
CA THR A 73 7.40 3.44 4.53
C THR A 73 6.84 4.70 3.85
N PHE A 74 6.17 5.59 4.58
CA PHE A 74 5.55 6.78 4.01
C PHE A 74 6.60 7.74 3.41
N LEU A 75 6.33 8.27 2.20
CA LEU A 75 7.28 9.00 1.34
C LEU A 75 8.47 8.19 0.81
N SER A 76 8.59 6.90 1.15
CA SER A 76 9.59 6.05 0.52
C SER A 76 9.24 5.75 -0.95
N PRO A 77 10.22 5.30 -1.75
CA PRO A 77 9.95 4.80 -3.10
C PRO A 77 8.84 3.75 -3.15
N ALA A 78 8.80 2.83 -2.17
CA ALA A 78 7.79 1.78 -2.11
C ALA A 78 6.36 2.33 -1.94
N PHE A 79 6.20 3.44 -1.21
CA PHE A 79 4.91 4.11 -1.07
C PHE A 79 4.45 4.71 -2.41
N ILE A 80 5.33 5.41 -3.11
CA ILE A 80 5.02 6.05 -4.40
C ILE A 80 4.60 4.99 -5.43
N LEU A 81 5.33 3.86 -5.49
CA LEU A 81 4.99 2.73 -6.36
C LEU A 81 3.64 2.10 -5.97
N SER A 82 3.40 1.87 -4.68
CA SER A 82 2.14 1.27 -4.23
C SER A 82 0.93 2.17 -4.50
N LEU A 83 1.07 3.48 -4.27
CA LEU A 83 -0.02 4.45 -4.44
C LEU A 83 -0.36 4.64 -5.92
N SER A 84 0.66 4.88 -6.76
CA SER A 84 0.49 5.05 -8.21
C SER A 84 -0.16 3.82 -8.84
N GLY A 85 0.34 2.63 -8.53
CA GLY A 85 -0.23 1.36 -8.98
C GLY A 85 -1.69 1.21 -8.55
N ALA A 86 -2.01 1.48 -7.27
CA ALA A 86 -3.35 1.29 -6.74
C ALA A 86 -4.37 2.27 -7.35
N VAL A 87 -3.99 3.54 -7.52
CA VAL A 87 -4.82 4.55 -8.17
C VAL A 87 -5.02 4.21 -9.65
N GLY A 88 -3.93 3.94 -10.38
CA GLY A 88 -3.97 3.62 -11.80
C GLY A 88 -4.80 2.37 -12.11
N SER A 89 -4.59 1.28 -11.37
CA SER A 89 -5.35 0.05 -11.56
C SER A 89 -6.83 0.24 -11.23
N THR A 90 -7.15 0.96 -10.15
CA THR A 90 -8.55 1.19 -9.75
C THR A 90 -9.28 2.07 -10.76
N PHE A 91 -8.60 3.07 -11.30
CA PHE A 91 -9.12 3.91 -12.39
C PHE A 91 -9.48 3.05 -13.61
N VAL A 92 -8.54 2.26 -14.12
CA VAL A 92 -8.79 1.42 -15.31
C VAL A 92 -9.88 0.37 -15.05
N MET A 93 -9.87 -0.30 -13.89
CA MET A 93 -10.94 -1.26 -13.54
C MET A 93 -12.30 -0.57 -13.49
N GLY A 94 -12.39 0.64 -12.92
CA GLY A 94 -13.62 1.44 -12.89
C GLY A 94 -14.10 1.85 -14.28
N SER A 95 -13.19 2.31 -15.14
CA SER A 95 -13.51 2.65 -16.53
C SER A 95 -14.02 1.44 -17.33
N LEU A 96 -13.41 0.27 -17.14
CA LEU A 96 -13.85 -0.98 -17.79
C LEU A 96 -15.25 -1.41 -17.33
N LEU A 97 -15.55 -1.28 -16.03
CA LEU A 97 -16.86 -1.62 -15.48
C LEU A 97 -17.94 -0.66 -15.98
N TRP A 98 -17.60 0.64 -16.04
CA TRP A 98 -18.48 1.65 -16.62
C TRP A 98 -18.77 1.36 -18.10
N LEU A 99 -17.75 1.03 -18.90
CA LEU A 99 -17.92 0.69 -20.31
C LEU A 99 -18.72 -0.61 -20.50
N SER A 100 -18.50 -1.62 -19.66
CA SER A 100 -19.21 -2.88 -19.72
C SER A 100 -20.70 -2.76 -19.39
N ARG A 101 -21.10 -1.84 -18.50
CA ARG A 101 -22.52 -1.57 -18.23
C ARG A 101 -23.22 -0.90 -19.41
N ASN A 102 -22.46 -0.21 -20.27
CA ASN A 102 -22.98 0.57 -21.40
C ASN A 102 -22.85 -0.13 -22.76
N THR A 103 -22.26 -1.33 -22.80
CA THR A 103 -22.03 -2.11 -24.03
C THR A 103 -22.60 -3.52 -23.89
N VAL A 104 -22.77 -4.22 -25.01
CA VAL A 104 -23.29 -5.62 -25.04
C VAL A 104 -22.30 -6.61 -24.40
N PHE A 105 -21.02 -6.23 -24.24
CA PHE A 105 -19.99 -7.06 -23.63
C PHE A 105 -20.01 -6.97 -22.10
N LYS A 106 -20.67 -7.94 -21.46
CA LYS A 106 -20.57 -8.14 -20.00
C LYS A 106 -19.20 -8.73 -19.65
N THR A 107 -18.28 -7.92 -19.12
CA THR A 107 -16.96 -8.40 -18.68
C THR A 107 -17.08 -9.05 -17.29
N GLY A 108 -16.51 -10.23 -17.15
CA GLY A 108 -16.49 -10.94 -15.86
C GLY A 108 -15.54 -10.28 -14.85
N ILE A 109 -15.83 -10.46 -13.56
CA ILE A 109 -15.00 -9.99 -12.42
C ILE A 109 -13.53 -10.43 -12.60
N ILE A 110 -13.30 -11.65 -13.08
CA ILE A 110 -11.96 -12.21 -13.31
C ILE A 110 -11.18 -11.39 -14.35
N VAL A 111 -11.80 -11.03 -15.47
CA VAL A 111 -11.14 -10.27 -16.54
C VAL A 111 -10.76 -8.87 -16.06
N ILE A 112 -11.68 -8.20 -15.34
CA ILE A 112 -11.42 -6.89 -14.75
C ILE A 112 -10.26 -6.97 -13.74
N SER A 113 -10.20 -8.03 -12.95
CA SER A 113 -9.08 -8.27 -12.02
C SER A 113 -7.75 -8.50 -12.73
N ILE A 114 -7.72 -9.29 -13.81
CA ILE A 114 -6.51 -9.53 -14.62
C ILE A 114 -5.99 -8.22 -15.23
N ILE A 115 -6.88 -7.43 -15.85
CA ILE A 115 -6.48 -6.14 -16.43
C ILE A 115 -6.02 -5.18 -15.33
N GLY A 116 -6.73 -5.15 -14.19
CA GLY A 116 -6.33 -4.37 -13.01
C GLY A 116 -4.92 -4.72 -12.52
N ALA A 117 -4.61 -6.01 -12.38
CA ALA A 117 -3.30 -6.50 -11.95
C ALA A 117 -2.18 -6.19 -12.96
N LEU A 118 -2.48 -6.24 -14.27
CA LEU A 118 -1.55 -5.84 -15.32
C LEU A 118 -1.26 -4.34 -15.25
N VAL A 119 -2.30 -3.51 -15.22
CA VAL A 119 -2.18 -2.05 -15.12
C VAL A 119 -1.44 -1.65 -13.84
N HIS A 120 -1.72 -2.33 -12.72
CA HIS A 120 -1.03 -2.06 -11.46
C HIS A 120 0.49 -2.19 -11.59
N ASN A 121 0.95 -3.31 -12.17
CA ASN A 121 2.38 -3.58 -12.36
C ASN A 121 2.99 -2.67 -13.42
N ILE A 122 2.27 -2.38 -14.51
CA ILE A 122 2.73 -1.46 -15.56
C ILE A 122 2.91 -0.05 -14.98
N VAL A 123 1.91 0.47 -14.28
CA VAL A 123 1.98 1.80 -13.66
C VAL A 123 3.09 1.86 -12.61
N GLN A 124 3.30 0.81 -11.83
CA GLN A 124 4.44 0.71 -10.91
C GLN A 124 5.77 0.78 -11.66
N LEU A 125 5.92 0.01 -12.74
CA LEU A 125 7.15 -0.03 -13.52
C LEU A 125 7.45 1.33 -14.17
N TYR A 126 6.45 1.98 -14.75
CA TYR A 126 6.59 3.31 -15.34
C TYR A 126 6.88 4.38 -14.29
N THR A 127 6.25 4.30 -13.12
CA THR A 127 6.56 5.20 -11.99
C THR A 127 7.99 4.98 -11.49
N ALA A 128 8.45 3.74 -11.38
CA ALA A 128 9.82 3.41 -11.02
C ALA A 128 10.83 3.93 -12.05
N TYR A 129 10.51 3.78 -13.34
CA TYR A 129 11.30 4.34 -14.43
C TYR A 129 11.36 5.87 -14.36
N GLY A 130 10.22 6.55 -14.28
CA GLY A 130 10.16 8.02 -14.37
C GLY A 130 10.67 8.77 -13.15
N ILE A 131 10.56 8.19 -11.95
CA ILE A 131 10.89 8.90 -10.70
C ILE A 131 12.20 8.41 -10.09
N LEU A 132 12.48 7.10 -10.17
CA LEU A 132 13.57 6.49 -9.38
C LEU A 132 14.78 6.18 -10.25
N LEU A 133 14.60 5.33 -11.26
CA LEU A 133 15.70 4.65 -11.92
C LEU A 133 16.07 5.24 -13.29
N HIS A 134 15.20 5.99 -13.97
CA HIS A 134 15.46 6.63 -15.27
C HIS A 134 16.22 5.77 -16.30
N HIS A 135 16.15 4.45 -16.20
CA HIS A 135 17.01 3.52 -16.92
C HIS A 135 16.17 2.48 -17.65
N ARG A 136 16.40 2.33 -18.96
CA ARG A 136 15.58 1.48 -19.84
C ARG A 136 15.65 -0.01 -19.49
N GLY A 137 16.73 -0.47 -18.86
CA GLY A 137 16.89 -1.84 -18.37
C GLY A 137 15.77 -2.31 -17.42
N ILE A 138 15.04 -1.40 -16.78
CA ILE A 138 13.89 -1.75 -15.95
C ILE A 138 12.76 -2.44 -16.73
N PHE A 139 12.63 -2.17 -18.03
CA PHE A 139 11.60 -2.80 -18.86
C PHE A 139 11.89 -4.27 -19.18
N MET A 140 13.10 -4.77 -18.89
CA MET A 140 13.40 -6.20 -19.01
C MET A 140 12.57 -7.05 -18.04
N PHE A 141 12.09 -6.47 -16.95
CA PHE A 141 11.20 -7.13 -15.99
C PHE A 141 9.75 -7.18 -16.45
N LEU A 142 9.37 -6.44 -17.50
CA LEU A 142 7.98 -6.32 -17.93
C LEU A 142 7.36 -7.66 -18.34
N PRO A 143 8.01 -8.53 -19.16
CA PRO A 143 7.43 -9.82 -19.51
C PRO A 143 7.14 -10.68 -18.28
N TRP A 144 8.06 -10.71 -17.32
CA TRP A 144 7.93 -11.48 -16.08
C TRP A 144 6.85 -10.92 -15.14
N LEU A 145 6.76 -9.60 -15.03
CA LEU A 145 5.71 -8.95 -14.25
C LEU A 145 4.34 -9.17 -14.88
N CYS A 146 4.23 -9.16 -16.20
CA CYS A 146 2.98 -9.41 -16.91
C CYS A 146 2.49 -10.86 -16.72
N THR A 147 3.37 -11.86 -16.84
CA THR A 147 2.99 -13.26 -16.59
C THR A 147 2.54 -13.46 -15.14
N GLY A 148 3.28 -12.89 -14.18
CA GLY A 148 2.88 -12.87 -12.77
C GLY A 148 1.54 -12.16 -12.52
N SER A 149 1.32 -11.00 -13.15
CA SER A 149 0.06 -10.24 -13.06
C SER A 149 -1.14 -11.03 -13.56
N VAL A 150 -1.00 -11.81 -14.65
CA VAL A 150 -2.12 -12.62 -15.15
C VAL A 150 -2.50 -13.69 -14.14
N ILE A 151 -1.50 -14.40 -13.58
CA ILE A 151 -1.73 -15.44 -12.57
C ILE A 151 -2.37 -14.85 -11.32
N MET A 152 -1.80 -13.78 -10.76
CA MET A 152 -2.32 -13.14 -9.55
C MET A 152 -3.67 -12.47 -9.79
N GLY A 153 -3.87 -11.86 -10.96
CA GLY A 153 -5.14 -11.29 -11.39
C GLY A 153 -6.26 -12.33 -11.50
N TRP A 154 -5.94 -13.51 -12.04
CA TRP A 154 -6.87 -14.64 -12.11
C TRP A 154 -7.22 -15.18 -10.72
N LEU A 155 -6.23 -15.34 -9.84
CA LEU A 155 -6.43 -15.77 -8.45
C LEU A 155 -7.31 -14.78 -7.68
N THR A 156 -6.93 -13.51 -7.66
CA THR A 156 -7.67 -12.44 -6.98
C THR A 156 -9.08 -12.27 -7.53
N GLY A 157 -9.25 -12.38 -8.85
CA GLY A 157 -10.55 -12.31 -9.51
C GLY A 157 -11.47 -13.46 -9.12
N THR A 158 -10.94 -14.69 -9.09
CA THR A 158 -11.69 -15.90 -8.71
C THR A 158 -12.12 -15.84 -7.25
N VAL A 159 -11.22 -15.45 -6.35
CA VAL A 159 -11.53 -15.29 -4.92
C VAL A 159 -12.59 -14.20 -4.73
N SER A 160 -12.43 -13.05 -5.38
CA SER A 160 -13.40 -11.95 -5.28
C SER A 160 -14.78 -12.35 -5.80
N GLN A 161 -14.84 -13.10 -6.90
CA GLN A 161 -16.10 -13.60 -7.45
C GLN A 161 -16.80 -14.57 -6.49
N ASN A 162 -16.06 -15.50 -5.87
CA ASN A 162 -16.62 -16.42 -4.88
C ASN A 162 -17.15 -15.68 -3.66
N VAL A 163 -16.39 -14.72 -3.13
CA VAL A 163 -16.82 -13.89 -1.99
C VAL A 163 -18.07 -13.07 -2.36
N CYS A 164 -18.11 -12.44 -3.53
CA CYS A 164 -19.29 -11.70 -3.99
C CYS A 164 -20.53 -12.58 -4.15
N ARG A 165 -20.36 -13.81 -4.65
CA ARG A 165 -21.47 -14.77 -4.79
C ARG A 165 -22.00 -15.21 -3.43
N ASN A 166 -21.12 -15.62 -2.52
CA ASN A 166 -21.50 -16.06 -1.17
C ASN A 166 -22.17 -14.93 -0.37
N LEU A 167 -21.67 -13.70 -0.49
CA LEU A 167 -22.28 -12.54 0.18
C LEU A 167 -23.70 -12.25 -0.34
N ARG A 168 -23.97 -12.46 -1.64
CA ARG A 168 -25.32 -12.34 -2.19
C ARG A 168 -26.26 -13.38 -1.59
N ASP A 169 -25.80 -14.62 -1.48
CA ASP A 169 -26.57 -15.72 -0.89
C ASP A 169 -26.85 -15.51 0.62
N ILE A 170 -25.96 -14.81 1.34
CA ILE A 170 -26.14 -14.47 2.77
C ILE A 170 -27.14 -13.31 2.97
N GLU A 171 -27.12 -12.30 2.09
CA GLU A 171 -28.10 -11.20 2.13
C GLU A 171 -29.52 -11.70 1.87
N GLU A 172 -29.68 -12.68 0.98
CA GLU A 172 -30.96 -13.35 0.73
C GLU A 172 -31.43 -14.17 1.95
N ARG A 173 -30.51 -14.77 2.72
CA ARG A 173 -30.85 -15.54 3.94
C ARG A 173 -31.14 -14.68 5.18
N LYS A 174 -30.48 -13.53 5.34
CA LYS A 174 -30.76 -12.59 6.45
C LYS A 174 -32.14 -11.93 6.37
N PHE A 175 -32.79 -11.98 5.21
CA PHE A 175 -34.17 -11.51 5.05
C PHE A 175 -35.21 -12.42 5.75
N TYR A 176 -34.79 -13.55 6.35
CA TYR A 176 -35.68 -14.52 7.01
C TYR A 176 -35.29 -14.94 8.45
N GLY A 177 -34.34 -14.25 9.10
CA GLY A 177 -33.93 -14.62 10.44
C GLY A 177 -33.27 -13.47 11.18
N SER A 178 -34.07 -12.73 11.94
CA SER A 178 -33.61 -12.03 13.12
C SER A 178 -33.06 -13.06 14.10
N ASP A 179 -31.87 -12.86 14.64
CA ASP A 179 -31.60 -13.15 16.05
C ASP A 179 -30.31 -12.49 16.52
N ASP A 180 -30.45 -11.92 17.71
CA ASP A 180 -29.45 -11.28 18.55
C ASP A 180 -28.30 -12.22 18.90
N LEU A 181 -27.09 -11.69 19.02
CA LEU A 181 -26.00 -12.35 19.75
C LEU A 181 -25.01 -11.31 20.28
N THR A 182 -24.78 -11.36 21.58
CA THR A 182 -23.84 -10.52 22.35
C THR A 182 -22.40 -10.97 22.14
N ALA A 183 -21.49 -10.02 21.91
CA ALA A 183 -20.05 -10.27 21.98
C ALA A 183 -19.33 -9.07 22.60
N GLN A 184 -18.76 -9.33 23.78
CA GLN A 184 -18.07 -8.40 24.67
C GLN A 184 -16.55 -8.62 24.50
N GLY A 185 -15.74 -7.56 24.44
CA GLY A 185 -14.30 -7.69 24.76
C GLY A 185 -13.28 -6.84 23.99
N MET A 186 -12.62 -5.98 24.77
CA MET A 186 -11.19 -5.61 24.76
C MET A 186 -10.62 -4.72 23.65
N ILE A 187 -10.44 -3.44 24.01
CA ILE A 187 -9.49 -2.51 23.39
C ILE A 187 -8.18 -2.62 24.18
N SER A 188 -7.13 -3.14 23.56
CA SER A 188 -5.76 -3.03 24.07
C SER A 188 -5.08 -1.85 23.38
N SER A 189 -4.92 -0.75 24.11
CA SER A 189 -4.10 0.40 23.69
C SER A 189 -2.62 0.01 23.77
N GLN A 190 -1.92 -0.02 22.64
CA GLN A 190 -0.46 -0.14 22.65
C GLN A 190 0.22 1.20 22.95
N ILE A 191 1.22 1.08 23.80
CA ILE A 191 1.94 2.10 24.56
C ILE A 191 2.85 2.93 23.66
N PHE A 192 2.80 4.25 23.85
CA PHE A 192 3.68 5.23 23.22
C PHE A 192 4.98 5.36 24.03
N TYR A 193 6.14 5.29 23.37
CA TYR A 193 7.40 5.77 23.95
C TYR A 193 7.60 7.22 23.53
N SER A 194 7.33 8.17 24.43
CA SER A 194 7.68 9.58 24.23
C SER A 194 9.18 9.78 24.45
N SER A 195 9.92 10.21 23.44
CA SER A 195 11.28 10.72 23.59
C SER A 195 11.26 12.25 23.50
N ASN A 196 11.91 12.93 24.44
CA ASN A 196 11.98 14.39 24.55
C ASN A 196 12.98 15.01 23.54
N SER A 197 12.65 15.04 22.26
CA SER A 197 13.43 15.75 21.23
C SER A 197 12.67 16.95 20.64
N PHE A 198 13.41 17.97 20.18
CA PHE A 198 12.86 19.16 19.50
C PHE A 198 11.99 18.80 18.28
N LEU A 199 12.37 17.76 17.53
CA LEU A 199 11.58 17.25 16.40
C LEU A 199 10.25 16.62 16.83
N HIS A 200 10.11 16.14 18.07
CA HIS A 200 8.83 15.64 18.59
C HIS A 200 7.86 16.78 18.96
N ARG A 201 8.33 18.03 19.09
CA ARG A 201 7.50 19.19 19.46
C ARG A 201 6.99 20.00 18.27
N MET A 202 7.53 19.79 17.08
CA MET A 202 7.05 20.47 15.87
C MET A 202 5.70 19.92 15.43
N LYS A 203 4.78 20.83 15.08
CA LYS A 203 3.48 20.50 14.48
C LYS A 203 3.66 19.56 13.28
N GLY A 204 2.94 18.45 13.28
CA GLY A 204 2.99 17.41 12.24
C GLY A 204 2.84 17.94 10.83
N GLU A 205 2.04 18.98 10.61
CA GLU A 205 1.83 19.56 9.28
C GLU A 205 3.10 20.19 8.70
N LEU A 206 3.85 20.93 9.54
CA LEU A 206 5.13 21.56 9.14
C LEU A 206 6.21 20.52 8.91
N LYS A 207 6.26 19.49 9.77
CA LYS A 207 7.21 18.38 9.65
C LYS A 207 6.97 17.59 8.36
N LEU A 208 5.71 17.24 8.09
CA LEU A 208 5.33 16.52 6.87
C LEU A 208 5.61 17.35 5.61
N SER A 209 5.28 18.65 5.63
CA SER A 209 5.58 19.57 4.52
C SER A 209 7.08 19.64 4.24
N GLY A 210 7.89 19.88 5.28
CA GLY A 210 9.35 19.98 5.15
C GLY A 210 9.97 18.69 4.62
N MET A 211 9.55 17.53 5.14
CA MET A 211 10.06 16.24 4.68
C MET A 211 9.59 15.91 3.26
N PHE A 212 8.37 16.31 2.87
CA PHE A 212 7.91 16.18 1.49
C PHE A 212 8.74 17.05 0.53
N LEU A 213 9.04 18.30 0.90
CA LEU A 213 9.88 19.19 0.10
C LEU A 213 11.32 18.66 -0.05
N ILE A 214 11.89 18.10 1.03
CA ILE A 214 13.20 17.44 0.98
C ILE A 214 13.14 16.23 0.03
N ALA A 215 12.09 15.40 0.14
CA ALA A 215 11.91 14.23 -0.73
C ALA A 215 11.82 14.62 -2.21
N VAL A 216 11.02 15.63 -2.54
CA VAL A 216 10.90 16.16 -3.91
C VAL A 216 12.24 16.71 -4.39
N SER A 217 12.95 17.48 -3.56
CA SER A 217 14.26 18.03 -3.94
C SER A 217 15.28 16.93 -4.26
N ILE A 218 15.34 15.87 -3.46
CA ILE A 218 16.20 14.70 -3.70
C ILE A 218 15.92 14.05 -5.07
N LEU A 219 14.67 14.07 -5.56
CA LEU A 219 14.29 13.47 -6.84
C LEU A 219 14.73 14.30 -8.06
N PHE A 220 14.75 15.63 -7.96
CA PHE A 220 15.00 16.51 -9.10
C PHE A 220 16.49 16.86 -9.28
N PHE A 221 17.29 16.91 -8.21
CA PHE A 221 18.65 17.41 -8.26
C PHE A 221 19.70 16.29 -8.41
N LYS A 222 20.21 16.11 -9.63
CA LYS A 222 21.20 15.08 -9.99
C LYS A 222 22.65 15.61 -9.98
N LYS A 223 23.14 16.01 -8.80
CA LYS A 223 24.55 16.42 -8.61
C LYS A 223 25.14 15.82 -7.34
N TRP A 224 26.38 15.32 -7.40
CA TRP A 224 27.11 14.76 -6.24
C TRP A 224 27.08 15.67 -5.01
N LEU A 225 27.32 16.96 -5.20
CA LEU A 225 27.31 17.96 -4.12
C LEU A 225 25.96 18.05 -3.40
N ILE A 226 24.85 17.96 -4.15
CA ILE A 226 23.50 18.08 -3.60
C ILE A 226 23.13 16.83 -2.80
N ILE A 227 23.52 15.65 -3.28
CA ILE A 227 23.35 14.39 -2.55
C ILE A 227 24.14 14.41 -1.24
N GLY A 228 25.41 14.86 -1.28
CA GLY A 228 26.23 15.03 -0.08
C GLY A 228 25.59 15.98 0.94
N PHE A 229 25.06 17.11 0.49
CA PHE A 229 24.30 18.04 1.34
C PHE A 229 23.08 17.38 1.99
N PHE A 230 22.29 16.61 1.24
CA PHE A 230 21.12 15.92 1.80
C PHE A 230 21.50 14.83 2.81
N TYR A 231 22.62 14.12 2.62
CA TYR A 231 23.13 13.21 3.64
C TYR A 231 23.47 13.94 4.93
N LEU A 232 24.21 15.06 4.85
CA LEU A 232 24.55 15.86 6.03
C LEU A 232 23.29 16.39 6.73
N LEU A 233 22.31 16.86 5.98
CA LEU A 233 21.02 17.31 6.50
C LEU A 233 20.30 16.19 7.24
N ILE A 234 20.18 15.00 6.65
CA ILE A 234 19.51 13.85 7.29
C ILE A 234 20.29 13.39 8.53
N ILE A 235 21.62 13.33 8.48
CA ILE A 235 22.46 12.97 9.64
C ILE A 235 22.25 13.98 10.78
N SER A 236 22.19 15.27 10.46
CA SER A 236 21.87 16.34 11.41
C SER A 236 20.48 16.13 12.04
N LEU A 237 19.46 15.85 11.23
CA LEU A 237 18.11 15.54 11.73
C LEU A 237 18.09 14.31 12.65
N ILE A 238 18.85 13.26 12.34
CA ILE A 238 18.98 12.06 13.17
C ILE A 238 19.62 12.41 14.52
N TYR A 239 20.70 13.19 14.50
CA TYR A 239 21.40 13.65 15.69
C TYR A 239 20.49 14.49 16.59
N PHE A 240 19.80 15.50 16.03
CA PHE A 240 18.84 16.33 16.78
C PHE A 240 17.61 15.55 17.25
N SER A 241 17.22 14.49 16.55
CA SER A 241 16.11 13.61 16.95
C SER A 241 16.45 12.71 18.14
N GLY A 242 17.73 12.59 18.52
CA GLY A 242 18.18 11.63 19.53
C GLY A 242 18.00 10.17 19.09
N LEU A 243 17.95 9.92 17.78
CA LEU A 243 17.73 8.58 17.24
C LEU A 243 19.06 7.80 17.15
N SER A 244 19.04 6.55 17.60
CA SER A 244 20.20 5.66 17.43
C SER A 244 20.41 5.32 15.95
N TYR A 245 21.59 5.63 15.41
CA TYR A 245 21.94 5.31 14.02
C TYR A 245 21.84 3.80 13.72
N ARG A 246 22.09 2.94 14.72
CA ARG A 246 22.00 1.47 14.57
C ARG A 246 20.57 1.02 14.26
N ASN A 247 19.58 1.65 14.88
CA ASN A 247 18.16 1.35 14.61
C ASN A 247 17.78 1.74 13.19
N ILE A 248 18.33 2.83 12.66
CA ILE A 248 18.10 3.28 11.29
C ILE A 248 18.73 2.29 10.30
N LEU A 249 19.99 1.90 10.48
CA LEU A 249 20.66 0.92 9.63
C LEU A 249 19.93 -0.44 9.62
N LYS A 250 19.46 -0.91 10.79
CA LYS A 250 18.67 -2.15 10.90
C LYS A 250 17.35 -2.07 10.12
N LYS A 251 16.67 -0.91 10.15
CA LYS A 251 15.46 -0.68 9.35
C LYS A 251 15.78 -0.56 7.85
N MET A 252 16.92 0.05 7.51
CA MET A 252 17.37 0.23 6.13
C MET A 252 17.72 -1.11 5.46
N TYR A 253 18.26 -2.08 6.22
CA TYR A 253 18.54 -3.44 5.73
C TYR A 253 17.32 -4.14 5.11
N ARG A 254 16.10 -3.84 5.59
CA ARG A 254 14.86 -4.36 4.98
C ARG A 254 14.70 -3.97 3.50
N TYR A 255 15.34 -2.89 3.07
CA TYR A 255 15.33 -2.38 1.70
C TYR A 255 16.62 -2.66 0.93
N ALA A 256 17.52 -3.51 1.47
CA ALA A 256 18.81 -3.82 0.85
C ALA A 256 18.64 -4.36 -0.58
N SER A 257 17.63 -5.20 -0.83
CA SER A 257 17.34 -5.72 -2.17
C SER A 257 17.05 -4.60 -3.18
N LEU A 258 16.30 -3.57 -2.78
CA LEU A 258 15.96 -2.43 -3.62
C LEU A 258 17.19 -1.55 -3.89
N LEU A 259 18.03 -1.33 -2.88
CA LEU A 259 19.29 -0.57 -3.01
C LEU A 259 20.30 -1.28 -3.92
N ILE A 260 20.47 -2.59 -3.73
CA ILE A 260 21.34 -3.42 -4.58
C ILE A 260 20.82 -3.38 -6.01
N PHE A 261 19.52 -3.58 -6.20
CA PHE A 261 18.90 -3.53 -7.52
C PHE A 261 19.08 -2.17 -8.21
N SER A 262 18.90 -1.06 -7.47
CA SER A 262 19.08 0.27 -8.03
C SER A 262 20.52 0.59 -8.44
N PHE A 263 21.49 -0.04 -7.78
CA PHE A 263 22.90 0.07 -8.13
C PHE A 263 23.25 -0.82 -9.33
N LEU A 264 22.85 -2.10 -9.29
CA LEU A 264 23.24 -3.09 -10.29
C LEU A 264 22.61 -2.83 -11.66
N LEU A 265 21.37 -2.33 -11.71
CA LEU A 265 20.66 -2.17 -12.97
C LEU A 265 21.38 -1.19 -13.92
N PRO A 266 21.79 0.03 -13.50
CA PRO A 266 22.63 0.88 -14.34
C PRO A 266 24.01 0.29 -14.61
N VAL A 267 24.62 -0.42 -13.66
CA VAL A 267 25.97 -1.02 -13.85
C VAL A 267 25.99 -2.02 -15.01
N PHE A 268 24.96 -2.86 -15.13
CA PHE A 268 24.90 -3.89 -16.18
C PHE A 268 24.28 -3.41 -17.49
N PHE A 269 23.38 -2.43 -17.44
CA PHE A 269 22.58 -2.07 -18.62
C PHE A 269 22.87 -0.66 -19.15
N ASN A 270 23.68 0.16 -18.48
CA ASN A 270 24.06 1.48 -18.98
C ASN A 270 25.30 1.37 -19.86
N SER A 271 25.15 1.72 -21.13
CA SER A 271 26.23 1.71 -22.11
C SER A 271 26.89 3.08 -22.13
N GLY A 272 28.02 3.19 -21.43
CA GLY A 272 28.92 4.35 -21.46
C GLY A 272 30.03 4.21 -22.52
N THR A 273 30.81 5.28 -22.69
CA THR A 273 31.91 5.35 -23.65
C THR A 273 33.19 4.69 -23.13
N HIS A 274 33.35 4.56 -21.81
CA HIS A 274 34.52 3.96 -21.19
C HIS A 274 34.19 2.58 -20.59
N SER A 275 34.43 1.52 -21.37
CA SER A 275 34.24 0.13 -20.92
C SER A 275 35.41 -0.33 -20.05
N LEU A 276 35.11 -0.82 -18.84
CA LEU A 276 36.08 -1.36 -17.87
C LEU A 276 36.33 -2.85 -18.10
N PHE A 277 35.25 -3.64 -18.19
CA PHE A 277 35.30 -5.08 -18.35
C PHE A 277 34.10 -5.56 -19.19
N TYR A 278 34.35 -6.57 -20.02
CA TYR A 278 33.35 -7.27 -20.82
C TYR A 278 33.00 -8.59 -20.12
N ILE A 279 31.75 -8.76 -19.68
CA ILE A 279 31.27 -10.04 -19.14
C ILE A 279 30.08 -10.50 -19.99
N ALA A 280 30.32 -11.50 -20.84
CA ALA A 280 29.33 -12.17 -21.70
C ALA A 280 28.57 -11.24 -22.68
N SER A 281 27.44 -10.65 -22.27
CA SER A 281 26.63 -9.70 -23.06
C SER A 281 26.48 -8.33 -22.37
N PHE A 282 27.13 -8.13 -21.23
CA PHE A 282 27.03 -6.90 -20.45
C PHE A 282 28.37 -6.17 -20.44
N ASN A 283 28.31 -4.88 -20.79
CA ASN A 283 29.45 -3.97 -20.73
C ASN A 283 29.37 -3.18 -19.45
N ILE A 284 30.29 -3.44 -18.52
CA ILE A 284 30.40 -2.64 -17.31
C ILE A 284 31.19 -1.38 -17.67
N THR A 285 30.54 -0.22 -17.51
CA THR A 285 31.09 1.08 -17.86
C THR A 285 31.25 1.96 -16.62
N PHE A 286 32.19 2.90 -16.65
CA PHE A 286 32.35 3.87 -15.55
C PHE A 286 31.06 4.67 -15.33
N GLU A 287 30.40 5.05 -16.42
CA GLU A 287 29.14 5.78 -16.44
C GLU A 287 28.00 4.96 -15.83
N GLY A 288 28.00 3.63 -16.04
CA GLY A 288 27.08 2.70 -15.40
C GLY A 288 27.26 2.61 -13.88
N ILE A 289 28.51 2.58 -13.42
CA ILE A 289 28.85 2.61 -11.99
C ILE A 289 28.45 3.94 -11.36
N GLU A 290 28.81 5.05 -12.00
CA GLU A 290 28.48 6.40 -11.50
C GLU A 290 26.96 6.56 -11.36
N THR A 291 26.21 6.23 -12.41
CA THR A 291 24.74 6.27 -12.43
C THR A 291 24.12 5.34 -11.39
N GLY A 292 24.70 4.14 -11.22
CA GLY A 292 24.28 3.19 -10.19
C GLY A 292 24.44 3.74 -8.78
N LEU A 293 25.60 4.34 -8.48
CA LEU A 293 25.85 4.96 -7.17
C LEU A 293 24.90 6.13 -6.92
N TYR A 294 24.63 6.95 -7.94
CA TYR A 294 23.67 8.03 -7.86
C TYR A 294 22.26 7.55 -7.45
N PHE A 295 21.71 6.54 -8.15
CA PHE A 295 20.38 6.04 -7.83
C PHE A 295 20.32 5.33 -6.48
N ALA A 296 21.34 4.54 -6.14
CA ALA A 296 21.43 3.91 -4.82
C ALA A 296 21.49 4.95 -3.70
N GLY A 297 22.29 6.01 -3.88
CA GLY A 297 22.40 7.13 -2.96
C GLY A 297 21.05 7.85 -2.77
N GLN A 298 20.40 8.24 -3.88
CA GLN A 298 19.10 8.90 -3.89
C GLN A 298 18.02 8.06 -3.17
N ILE A 299 17.91 6.78 -3.51
CA ILE A 299 16.94 5.87 -2.90
C ILE A 299 17.23 5.70 -1.40
N SER A 300 18.50 5.59 -1.00
CA SER A 300 18.85 5.47 0.42
C SER A 300 18.50 6.72 1.22
N LEU A 301 18.66 7.92 0.64
CA LEU A 301 18.23 9.18 1.27
C LEU A 301 16.71 9.20 1.49
N LEU A 302 15.92 8.82 0.49
CA LEU A 302 14.46 8.73 0.62
C LEU A 302 14.03 7.70 1.68
N ILE A 303 14.72 6.57 1.76
CA ILE A 303 14.48 5.55 2.80
C ILE A 303 14.83 6.09 4.18
N MET A 304 15.99 6.74 4.35
CA MET A 304 16.37 7.34 5.64
C MET A 304 15.38 8.41 6.07
N LEU A 305 14.96 9.28 5.14
CA LEU A 305 13.97 10.32 5.40
C LEU A 305 12.62 9.72 5.83
N SER A 306 12.13 8.68 5.14
CA SER A 306 10.92 7.93 5.51
C SER A 306 11.04 7.29 6.91
N ILE A 307 12.19 6.72 7.24
CA ILE A 307 12.43 6.10 8.55
C ILE A 307 12.43 7.15 9.66
N VAL A 308 13.09 8.30 9.45
CA VAL A 308 13.09 9.41 10.42
C VAL A 308 11.67 9.94 10.64
N LEU A 309 10.88 10.12 9.57
CA LEU A 309 9.50 10.59 9.68
C LEU A 309 8.64 9.62 10.51
N GLY A 310 8.71 8.33 10.18
CA GLY A 310 7.96 7.28 10.87
C GLY A 310 8.43 7.01 12.31
N MET A 311 9.60 7.50 12.70
CA MET A 311 10.11 7.40 14.07
C MET A 311 9.89 8.67 14.90
N THR A 312 9.58 9.80 14.28
CA THR A 312 9.42 11.10 14.95
C THR A 312 7.98 11.63 14.92
N THR A 313 7.06 10.92 14.27
CA THR A 313 5.65 11.34 14.09
C THR A 313 4.73 10.16 14.37
N SER A 314 3.66 10.39 15.14
CA SER A 314 2.67 9.36 15.42
C SER A 314 1.79 9.06 14.20
N GLY A 315 1.22 7.86 14.12
CA GLY A 315 0.31 7.49 13.03
C GLY A 315 -0.95 8.35 12.98
N GLU A 316 -1.44 8.82 14.13
CA GLU A 316 -2.58 9.74 14.24
C GLU A 316 -2.22 11.14 13.72
N GLU A 317 -1.06 11.67 14.11
CA GLU A 317 -0.58 12.98 13.64
C GLU A 317 -0.29 12.98 12.14
N LEU A 318 0.26 11.88 11.60
CA LEU A 318 0.45 11.68 10.17
C LEU A 318 -0.89 11.66 9.42
N THR A 319 -1.90 11.02 9.98
CA THR A 319 -3.25 10.95 9.42
C THR A 319 -3.92 12.32 9.37
N ARG A 320 -3.86 13.06 10.47
CA ARG A 320 -4.39 14.43 10.54
C ARG A 320 -3.69 15.36 9.56
N SER A 321 -2.36 15.28 9.50
CA SER A 321 -1.54 16.08 8.58
C SER A 321 -1.86 15.74 7.12
N PHE A 322 -2.01 14.45 6.79
CA PHE A 322 -2.41 14.02 5.45
C PHE A 322 -3.82 14.49 5.08
N ALA A 323 -4.78 14.39 5.98
CA ALA A 323 -6.14 14.91 5.76
C ALA A 323 -6.14 16.43 5.49
N PHE A 324 -5.29 17.18 6.20
CA PHE A 324 -5.08 18.61 5.94
C PHE A 324 -4.53 18.86 4.53
N PHE A 325 -3.54 18.10 4.06
CA PHE A 325 -3.04 18.20 2.68
C PHE A 325 -4.07 17.80 1.61
N MET A 326 -5.07 17.01 1.98
CA MET A 326 -6.18 16.66 1.11
C MET A 326 -7.34 17.68 1.17
N SER A 327 -7.27 18.71 2.02
CA SER A 327 -8.28 19.78 2.08
C SER A 327 -8.51 20.53 0.77
N PRO A 328 -7.53 20.71 -0.14
CA PRO A 328 -7.79 21.30 -1.45
C PRO A 328 -8.74 20.45 -2.30
N LEU A 329 -8.90 19.15 -2.02
CA LEU A 329 -9.88 18.32 -2.74
C LEU A 329 -11.33 18.64 -2.35
N LYS A 330 -11.56 19.58 -1.42
CA LYS A 330 -12.90 20.10 -1.12
C LYS A 330 -13.58 20.70 -2.35
N TYR A 331 -12.82 21.28 -3.27
CA TYR A 331 -13.35 21.76 -4.56
C TYR A 331 -13.94 20.65 -5.43
N PHE A 332 -13.49 19.40 -5.26
CA PHE A 332 -14.02 18.21 -5.92
C PHE A 332 -15.09 17.49 -5.08
N GLY A 333 -15.61 18.13 -4.02
CA GLY A 333 -16.65 17.58 -3.16
C GLY A 333 -16.17 16.60 -2.09
N VAL A 334 -14.86 16.53 -1.81
CA VAL A 334 -14.30 15.67 -0.76
C VAL A 334 -13.89 16.53 0.46
N SER A 335 -14.64 16.40 1.55
CA SER A 335 -14.38 17.16 2.79
C SER A 335 -13.21 16.59 3.60
N ASP A 336 -12.35 17.46 4.11
CA ASP A 336 -11.23 17.15 5.01
C ASP A 336 -11.69 16.44 6.30
N LYS A 337 -12.82 16.88 6.87
CA LYS A 337 -13.44 16.24 8.05
C LYS A 337 -13.80 14.78 7.80
N ARG A 338 -14.26 14.46 6.58
CA ARG A 338 -14.61 13.10 6.18
C ARG A 338 -13.37 12.23 6.04
N ILE A 339 -12.33 12.74 5.37
CA ILE A 339 -11.05 12.02 5.20
C ILE A 339 -10.43 11.72 6.57
N SER A 340 -10.35 12.74 7.44
CA SER A 340 -9.84 12.61 8.80
C SER A 340 -10.64 11.58 9.60
N GLY A 341 -11.97 11.66 9.59
CA GLY A 341 -12.84 10.69 10.28
C GLY A 341 -12.62 9.25 9.79
N ILE A 342 -12.55 9.04 8.47
CA ILE A 342 -12.31 7.70 7.89
C ILE A 342 -10.96 7.16 8.35
N LEU A 343 -9.89 7.94 8.24
CA LEU A 343 -8.54 7.48 8.57
C LEU A 343 -8.36 7.26 10.07
N SER A 344 -8.87 8.15 10.93
CA SER A 344 -8.78 8.02 12.40
C SER A 344 -9.53 6.78 12.90
N ILE A 345 -10.76 6.55 12.41
CA ILE A 345 -11.52 5.33 12.74
C ILE A 345 -10.79 4.09 12.20
N SER A 346 -10.23 4.16 10.99
CA SER A 346 -9.48 3.04 10.41
C SER A 346 -8.28 2.64 11.28
N ILE A 347 -7.50 3.62 11.77
CA ILE A 347 -6.35 3.37 12.67
C ILE A 347 -6.76 2.61 13.91
N ILE A 348 -7.86 3.03 14.55
CA ILE A 348 -8.38 2.41 15.77
C ILE A 348 -8.82 0.96 15.48
N LEU A 349 -9.39 0.69 14.31
CA LEU A 349 -9.93 -0.61 13.95
C LEU A 349 -8.88 -1.61 13.44
N ILE A 350 -7.75 -1.15 12.91
CA ILE A 350 -6.67 -2.03 12.41
C ILE A 350 -6.19 -3.06 13.43
N PRO A 351 -5.79 -2.72 14.68
CA PRO A 351 -5.33 -3.71 15.64
C PRO A 351 -6.43 -4.76 15.93
N VAL A 352 -7.68 -4.32 15.98
CA VAL A 352 -8.81 -5.22 16.21
C VAL A 352 -9.02 -6.17 15.04
N PHE A 353 -8.94 -5.69 13.80
CA PHE A 353 -9.03 -6.55 12.62
C PHE A 353 -7.81 -7.45 12.43
N LEU A 354 -6.62 -7.04 12.88
CA LEU A 354 -5.44 -7.91 12.91
C LEU A 354 -5.67 -9.11 13.83
N GLU A 355 -6.24 -8.88 15.01
CA GLU A 355 -6.59 -9.95 15.94
C GLU A 355 -7.68 -10.88 15.37
N ILE A 356 -8.77 -10.31 14.83
CA ILE A 356 -9.85 -11.05 14.19
C ILE A 356 -9.32 -11.90 13.03
N THR A 357 -8.53 -11.30 12.15
CA THR A 357 -7.94 -11.98 11.00
C THR A 357 -7.00 -13.09 11.46
N GLY A 358 -6.20 -12.85 12.50
CA GLY A 358 -5.37 -13.88 13.14
C GLY A 358 -6.18 -15.07 13.66
N LYS A 359 -7.28 -14.82 14.40
CA LYS A 359 -8.20 -15.87 14.89
C LYS A 359 -8.85 -16.65 13.74
N ILE A 360 -9.30 -15.96 12.70
CA ILE A 360 -9.91 -16.59 11.51
C ILE A 360 -8.88 -17.46 10.78
N ILE A 361 -7.66 -16.97 10.54
CA ILE A 361 -6.60 -17.74 9.90
C ILE A 361 -6.22 -18.97 10.75
N ASN A 362 -6.17 -18.82 12.08
CA ASN A 362 -5.83 -19.91 13.00
C ASN A 362 -6.89 -21.03 13.03
N THR A 363 -8.16 -20.68 12.86
CA THR A 363 -9.29 -21.64 12.85
C THR A 363 -9.63 -22.15 11.45
N SER A 364 -9.05 -21.55 10.40
CA SER A 364 -9.32 -21.92 9.01
C SER A 364 -8.40 -23.03 8.52
N ALA A 365 -8.94 -23.89 7.64
CA ALA A 365 -8.17 -24.95 7.01
C ALA A 365 -7.00 -24.46 6.14
N ILE A 366 -6.90 -23.14 5.88
CA ILE A 366 -5.89 -22.52 5.01
C ILE A 366 -4.45 -22.89 5.38
N LYS A 367 -4.16 -23.13 6.67
CA LYS A 367 -2.83 -23.56 7.14
C LYS A 367 -2.43 -24.97 6.68
N ASN A 368 -3.42 -25.84 6.50
CA ASN A 368 -3.21 -27.25 6.16
C ASN A 368 -3.39 -27.53 4.66
N VAL A 369 -3.60 -26.47 3.86
CA VAL A 369 -3.74 -26.61 2.41
C VAL A 369 -2.38 -26.88 1.79
N LYS A 370 -2.16 -28.13 1.39
CA LYS A 370 -0.97 -28.55 0.63
C LYS A 370 -1.13 -28.39 -0.89
N SER A 371 -2.35 -28.25 -1.39
CA SER A 371 -2.65 -28.18 -2.83
C SER A 371 -3.25 -26.83 -3.23
N LEU A 372 -2.72 -26.23 -4.30
CA LEU A 372 -3.22 -24.97 -4.89
C LEU A 372 -4.72 -24.99 -5.19
N ARG A 373 -5.30 -26.16 -5.51
CA ARG A 373 -6.73 -26.32 -5.78
C ARG A 373 -7.61 -25.99 -4.57
N ASN A 374 -7.15 -26.32 -3.37
CA ASN A 374 -7.87 -26.08 -2.12
C ASN A 374 -7.52 -24.72 -1.48
N PHE A 375 -6.56 -24.00 -2.04
CA PHE A 375 -6.11 -22.71 -1.52
C PHE A 375 -7.11 -21.60 -1.81
N ILE A 376 -7.64 -21.54 -3.02
CA ILE A 376 -8.62 -20.52 -3.44
C ILE A 376 -9.89 -20.57 -2.57
N PRO A 377 -10.54 -21.73 -2.34
CA PRO A 377 -11.71 -21.80 -1.46
C PRO A 377 -11.39 -21.42 0.00
N ALA A 378 -10.24 -21.85 0.52
CA ALA A 378 -9.83 -21.53 1.89
C ALA A 378 -9.59 -20.02 2.07
N LEU A 379 -8.93 -19.37 1.11
CA LEU A 379 -8.68 -17.94 1.10
C LEU A 379 -9.99 -17.14 0.97
N SER A 380 -10.90 -17.58 0.09
CA SER A 380 -12.24 -17.01 -0.06
C SER A 380 -12.99 -17.02 1.27
N ASN A 381 -12.99 -18.14 2.00
CA ASN A 381 -13.66 -18.26 3.29
C ASN A 381 -13.07 -17.33 4.36
N VAL A 382 -11.74 -17.18 4.41
CA VAL A 382 -11.08 -16.23 5.33
C VAL A 382 -11.52 -14.80 5.03
N ILE A 383 -11.46 -14.37 3.76
CA ILE A 383 -11.81 -13.01 3.35
C ILE A 383 -13.31 -12.74 3.57
N GLU A 384 -14.16 -13.72 3.25
CA GLU A 384 -15.60 -13.66 3.51
C GLU A 384 -15.90 -13.48 4.99
N LYS A 385 -15.31 -14.30 5.88
CA LYS A 385 -15.51 -14.17 7.33
C LYS A 385 -15.03 -12.82 7.87
N VAL A 386 -13.86 -12.35 7.42
CA VAL A 386 -13.34 -11.02 7.82
C VAL A 386 -14.29 -9.91 7.35
N TYR A 387 -14.81 -10.00 6.13
CA TYR A 387 -15.76 -9.04 5.58
C TYR A 387 -17.13 -9.11 6.31
N LEU A 388 -17.65 -10.30 6.61
CA LEU A 388 -18.90 -10.43 7.37
C LEU A 388 -18.76 -9.87 8.78
N GLU A 389 -17.60 -10.04 9.42
CA GLU A 389 -17.33 -9.47 10.73
C GLU A 389 -17.30 -7.93 10.69
N SER A 390 -16.86 -7.32 9.57
CA SER A 390 -17.05 -5.87 9.39
C SER A 390 -18.49 -5.43 9.31
N GLU A 391 -19.33 -6.17 8.56
CA GLU A 391 -20.75 -5.83 8.46
C GLU A 391 -21.48 -6.06 9.78
N ARG A 392 -21.03 -7.03 10.58
CA ARG A 392 -21.52 -7.29 11.93
C ARG A 392 -21.22 -6.10 12.84
N LYS A 393 -19.96 -5.64 12.95
CA LYS A 393 -19.60 -4.48 13.79
C LYS A 393 -20.33 -3.19 13.42
N ARG A 394 -20.60 -2.98 12.14
CA ARG A 394 -21.45 -1.88 11.66
C ARG A 394 -22.85 -1.90 12.30
N ASN A 395 -23.42 -3.06 12.62
CA ASN A 395 -24.76 -3.09 13.19
C ASN A 395 -24.79 -2.81 14.71
N TYR A 396 -23.69 -3.00 15.45
CA TYR A 396 -23.65 -2.77 16.91
C TYR A 396 -23.46 -1.29 17.28
N ASP A 397 -22.51 -0.60 16.65
CA ASP A 397 -22.18 0.81 16.96
C ASP A 397 -23.28 1.82 16.59
N PHE A 398 -24.38 1.38 15.97
CA PHE A 398 -25.53 2.21 15.60
C PHE A 398 -26.82 1.86 16.35
N VAL A 399 -26.81 0.81 17.18
CA VAL A 399 -27.93 0.44 18.07
C VAL A 399 -27.72 1.05 19.47
N GLN A 400 -26.50 1.47 19.80
CA GLN A 400 -26.18 2.38 20.91
C GLN A 400 -26.04 3.81 20.40
#